data_AF-A0A7K3PLQ2-F1
#
_entry.id   AF-A0A7K3PLQ2-F1
#
_cell.length_a   1.000
_cell.length_b   1.000
_cell.length_c   1.000
_cell.angle_alpha   90.00
_cell.angle_beta   90.00
_cell.angle_gamma   90.00
#
_symmetry.space_group_name_H-M   'P 1'
#
loop_
_entity.id
_entity.type
_entity.pdbx_description
1 polymer ?
#
loop_
_entity_poly.entity_id
_entity_poly.type
_entity_poly.pdbx_seq_one_letter_code
_entity_poly.pdbx_strand_id
1 'polypeptide(L)' 'MTLLDSEVWGGKFFSDGWRDSPAEQPVTEPATGDRLGTVGLATAEDVNRAAARAAEAQR' A
#
# COMPACT_ATOMS: atom_id res chain seq x y z
N MET A 1 12.37 -7.82 17.68
CA MET A 1 11.13 -7.04 17.87
C MET A 1 11.30 -5.73 17.12
N THR A 2 10.54 -5.52 16.06
CA THR A 2 10.48 -4.24 15.34
C THR A 2 9.44 -3.34 16.04
N LEU A 3 9.62 -2.02 15.98
CA LEU A 3 8.71 -1.04 16.59
C LEU A 3 7.29 -1.11 15.99
N LEU A 4 7.20 -1.45 14.70
CA LEU A 4 5.95 -1.62 13.98
C LEU A 4 5.96 -2.97 13.24
N ASP A 5 4.79 -3.58 13.09
CA ASP A 5 4.60 -4.83 12.34
C ASP A 5 4.34 -4.53 10.86
N SER A 6 5.37 -4.72 10.05
CA SER A 6 5.30 -4.45 8.61
C SER A 6 4.34 -5.35 7.85
N GLU A 7 3.92 -6.49 8.39
CA GLU A 7 2.91 -7.35 7.73
C GLU A 7 1.54 -6.68 7.66
N VAL A 8 1.29 -5.66 8.49
CA VAL A 8 0.04 -4.90 8.50
C VAL A 8 -0.16 -4.12 7.19
N TRP A 9 0.91 -3.57 6.60
CA TRP A 9 0.83 -2.71 5.41
C TRP A 9 1.72 -3.14 4.24
N GLY A 10 2.69 -4.03 4.47
CA GLY A 10 3.61 -4.50 3.44
C GLY A 10 2.86 -5.17 2.29
N GLY A 11 3.15 -4.74 1.06
CA GLY A 11 2.46 -5.24 -0.14
C GLY A 11 0.99 -4.82 -0.26
N LYS A 12 0.50 -3.98 0.64
CA LYS A 12 -0.89 -3.51 0.69
C LYS A 12 -0.97 -2.03 0.37
N PHE A 13 -2.19 -1.55 0.16
CA PHE A 13 -2.52 -0.13 0.19
C PHE A 13 -3.78 0.09 1.02
N PHE A 14 -3.90 1.30 1.58
CA PHE A 14 -5.09 1.67 2.35
C PHE A 14 -6.13 2.32 1.43
N SER A 15 -7.28 1.66 1.29
CA SER A 15 -8.50 2.19 0.69
C SER A 15 -9.61 1.60 1.52
N ASP A 16 -10.26 2.44 2.34
CA ASP A 16 -11.36 2.04 3.23
C ASP A 16 -11.07 0.76 4.04
N GLY A 17 -9.80 0.58 4.42
CA GLY A 17 -9.21 -0.64 4.97
C GLY A 17 -7.88 -0.99 4.29
N TRP A 18 -7.09 -1.86 4.93
CA TRP A 18 -5.90 -2.42 4.28
C TRP A 18 -6.32 -3.46 3.25
N ARG A 19 -5.78 -3.37 2.04
CA ARG A 19 -6.11 -4.26 0.93
C ARG A 19 -4.85 -4.78 0.27
N ASP A 20 -4.85 -6.06 -0.07
CA ASP A 20 -3.78 -6.67 -0.84
C ASP A 20 -3.68 -6.05 -2.23
N SER A 21 -2.44 -5.86 -2.66
CA SER A 21 -2.14 -5.36 -3.99
C SER A 21 -1.91 -6.51 -4.97
N PRO A 22 -2.39 -6.42 -6.23
CA PRO A 22 -2.09 -7.42 -7.25
C PRO A 22 -0.61 -7.37 -7.70
N ALA A 23 0.08 -6.26 -7.44
CA ALA A 23 1.50 -6.10 -7.71
C ALA A 23 2.22 -5.40 -6.55
N GLU A 24 3.45 -5.81 -6.28
CA GLU A 24 4.26 -5.29 -5.19
C GLU A 24 5.57 -4.67 -5.71
N GLN A 25 6.08 -3.65 -5.02
CA GLN A 25 7.34 -3.01 -5.34
C GLN A 25 8.26 -2.96 -4.12
N PRO A 26 9.50 -3.47 -4.21
CA PRO A 26 10.49 -3.34 -3.15
C PRO A 26 10.95 -1.88 -3.04
N VAL A 27 11.10 -1.40 -1.81
CA VAL A 27 11.71 -0.11 -1.49
C VAL A 27 13.16 -0.36 -1.11
N THR A 28 14.08 0.33 -1.78
CA THR A 28 15.52 0.16 -1.61
C THR A 28 16.13 1.41 -0.96
N GLU A 29 17.00 1.18 0.02
CA GLU A 29 17.82 2.17 0.68
C GLU A 29 18.89 2.67 -0.32
N PRO A 30 18.97 3.99 -0.61
CA PRO A 30 19.84 4.47 -1.69
C PRO A 30 21.35 4.41 -1.44
N ALA A 31 21.81 4.38 -0.20
CA ALA A 31 23.23 4.47 0.15
C ALA A 31 23.91 3.10 0.25
N THR A 32 23.18 2.05 0.64
CA THR A 32 23.63 0.68 0.87
C THR A 32 23.05 -0.29 -0.16
N GLY A 33 21.91 0.05 -0.76
CA GLY A 33 21.18 -0.84 -1.67
C GLY A 33 20.33 -1.89 -0.96
N ASP A 34 20.22 -1.81 0.38
CA ASP A 34 19.43 -2.77 1.15
C ASP A 34 17.92 -2.56 0.96
N ARG A 35 17.13 -3.62 1.14
CA ARG A 35 15.67 -3.52 1.11
C ARG A 35 15.14 -2.96 2.43
N LEU A 36 14.36 -1.88 2.35
CA LEU A 36 13.65 -1.29 3.49
C LEU A 36 12.29 -1.93 3.72
N GLY A 37 11.63 -2.39 2.65
CA GLY A 37 10.32 -3.02 2.72
C GLY A 37 9.69 -3.21 1.34
N THR A 38 8.38 -3.44 1.32
CA THR A 38 7.60 -3.66 0.11
C THR A 38 6.30 -2.86 0.17
N VAL A 39 5.94 -2.18 -0.92
CA VAL A 39 4.67 -1.44 -1.05
C VAL A 39 3.77 -2.09 -2.09
N GLY A 40 2.45 -1.96 -1.92
CA GLY A 40 1.49 -2.35 -2.95
C GLY A 40 1.37 -1.31 -4.08
N LEU A 41 1.26 -1.76 -5.32
CA LEU A 41 0.95 -0.96 -6.51
C LEU A 41 -0.53 -1.08 -6.89
N ALA A 42 -1.26 0.03 -6.75
CA ALA A 42 -2.66 0.11 -7.15
C ALA A 42 -2.84 0.03 -8.68
N THR A 43 -3.87 -0.67 -9.12
CA THR A 43 -4.33 -0.63 -10.51
C THR A 43 -5.23 0.58 -10.76
N ALA A 44 -5.54 0.86 -12.04
CA ALA A 44 -6.52 1.89 -12.37
C ALA A 44 -7.93 1.60 -11.77
N GLU A 45 -8.30 0.31 -11.68
CA GLU A 45 -9.56 -0.11 -11.06
C GLU A 45 -9.58 0.17 -9.55
N ASP A 46 -8.46 -0.09 -8.86
CA ASP A 46 -8.32 0.22 -7.44
C ASP A 46 -8.47 1.72 -7.16
N VAL A 47 -7.87 2.56 -8.00
CA VAL A 47 -7.98 4.02 -7.89
C VAL A 47 -9.42 4.49 -8.12
N ASN A 48 -10.11 3.91 -9.11
CA ASN A 48 -11.52 4.24 -9.38
C ASN A 48 -12.42 3.87 -8.18
N ARG A 49 -12.25 2.65 -7.63
CA ARG A 49 -12.97 2.22 -6.42
C ARG A 49 -12.73 3.18 -5.26
N ALA A 50 -11.46 3.53 -4.99
CA ALA A 50 -11.11 4.43 -3.90
C ALA A 50 -11.78 5.80 -4.05
N ALA A 51 -11.82 6.36 -5.27
CA ALA A 51 -12.49 7.61 -5.56
C ALA A 51 -14.02 7.53 -5.31
N ALA A 52 -14.67 6.44 -5.74
CA ALA A 52 -16.10 6.23 -5.51
C ALA A 52 -16.43 6.15 -4.01
N ARG A 53 -15.63 5.42 -3.23
CA ARG A 53 -15.80 5.30 -1.77
C ARG A 53 -15.56 6.61 -1.05
N ALA A 54 -14.57 7.39 -1.48
CA ALA A 54 -14.32 8.72 -0.95
C ALA A 54 -15.51 9.67 -1.19
N ALA A 55 -16.10 9.64 -2.39
CA ALA A 55 -17.28 10.46 -2.72
C ALA A 55 -18.51 10.07 -1.88
N GLU A 56 -18.67 8.79 -1.55
CA GLU A 56 -19.74 8.31 -0.67
C GLU A 56 -19.54 8.80 0.78
N ALA A 57 -18.32 8.72 1.30
CA ALA A 57 -17.98 9.13 2.67
C ALA A 57 -18.04 10.65 2.91
N GLN A 58 -18.04 11.45 1.84
CA GLN A 58 -18.10 12.92 1.91
C GLN A 58 -19.52 13.49 1.92
N ARG A 59 -20.55 12.64 1.81
CA ARG A 59 -21.96 13.05 1.90
C ARG A 59 -22.45 13.00 3.33
#